data_AF-A0A0E3L8M2-F1
#
_entry.id   AF-A0A0E3L8M2-F1
#
_cell.length_a   1.000
_cell.length_b   1.000
_cell.length_c   1.000
_cell.angle_alpha   90.00
_cell.angle_beta   90.00
_cell.angle_gamma   90.00
#
_symmetry.space_group_name_H-M   'P 1'
#
loop_
_entity.id
_entity.type
_entity.pdbx_description
1 polymer ?
#
loop_
_entity_poly.entity_id
_entity_poly.type
_entity_poly.pdbx_seq_one_letter_code
_entity_poly.pdbx_strand_id
1 'polypeptide(L)'
;MLKGRAFLAEQRNEEALENYGRLFELVPGSPVLFENLKTITEQFKKYCLLFGNVEDANRVFSQIEEIYKKILKEEPGNMIVSDHLLFLYEVSGDLYSKLGSIEKTEENYLRDLDFLKEKLRIQPGNISYILKQGEIYQSLGMAFYNNGKAERHCVSSGRRI
;
A
#
# COMPACT_ATOMS: atom_id res chain seq x y z
N MET A 1 -19.29 18.93 11.32
CA MET A 1 -17.98 19.03 12.00
C MET A 1 -17.01 17.91 11.65
N LEU A 2 -17.43 16.64 11.51
CA LEU A 2 -16.53 15.51 11.21
C LEU A 2 -15.69 15.67 9.91
N LYS A 3 -16.31 16.16 8.81
CA LYS A 3 -15.59 16.41 7.54
C LYS A 3 -14.43 17.41 7.66
N GLY A 4 -14.51 18.38 8.58
CA GLY A 4 -13.43 19.36 8.77
C GLY A 4 -12.19 18.77 9.44
N ARG A 5 -12.38 17.91 10.45
CA ARG A 5 -11.27 17.23 11.14
C ARG A 5 -10.59 16.18 10.25
N ALA A 6 -11.37 15.54 9.39
CA ALA A 6 -10.91 14.60 8.37
C ALA A 6 -9.93 15.28 7.41
N PHE A 7 -10.36 16.37 6.78
CA PHE A 7 -9.53 17.17 5.87
C PHE A 7 -8.26 17.69 6.55
N LEU A 8 -8.34 18.11 7.80
CA LEU A 8 -7.14 18.50 8.56
C LEU A 8 -6.19 17.32 8.79
N ALA A 9 -6.70 16.11 9.06
CA ALA A 9 -5.85 14.94 9.23
C ALA A 9 -5.11 14.56 7.93
N GLU A 10 -5.78 14.69 6.78
CA GLU A 10 -5.17 14.52 5.46
C GLU A 10 -4.02 15.51 5.25
N GLN A 11 -4.27 16.81 5.42
CA GLN A 11 -3.24 17.84 5.27
C GLN A 11 -2.04 17.61 6.20
N ARG A 12 -2.29 17.23 7.46
CA ARG A 12 -1.21 16.95 8.42
C ARG A 12 -0.38 15.73 8.05
N ASN A 13 -1.00 14.71 7.46
CA ASN A 13 -0.27 13.54 6.96
C ASN A 13 0.60 13.89 5.75
N GLU A 14 0.11 14.72 4.83
CA GLU A 14 0.91 15.20 3.69
C GLU A 14 2.11 16.05 4.15
N GLU A 15 1.89 17.01 5.04
CA GLU A 15 2.97 17.80 5.65
C GLU A 15 4.00 16.89 6.36
N ALA A 16 3.54 15.85 7.06
CA ALA A 16 4.43 14.89 7.71
C ALA A 16 5.25 14.11 6.68
N LEU A 17 4.65 13.66 5.57
CA LEU A 17 5.34 12.95 4.51
C LEU A 17 6.41 13.81 3.83
N GLU A 18 6.13 15.08 3.55
CA GLU A 18 7.13 16.00 3.01
C GLU A 18 8.33 16.13 3.95
N ASN A 19 8.08 16.25 5.26
CA ASN A 19 9.14 16.33 6.26
C ASN A 19 9.95 15.02 6.36
N TYR A 20 9.29 13.86 6.33
CA TYR A 20 9.98 12.58 6.33
C TYR A 20 10.81 12.36 5.06
N GLY A 21 10.27 12.73 3.89
CA GLY A 21 11.02 12.70 2.64
C GLY A 21 12.32 13.49 2.72
N ARG A 22 12.26 14.74 3.22
CA ARG A 22 13.46 15.56 3.46
C ARG A 22 14.41 14.94 4.49
N LEU A 23 13.88 14.35 5.57
CA LEU A 23 14.70 13.69 6.58
C LEU A 23 15.45 12.47 6.04
N PHE A 24 14.83 11.68 5.15
CA PHE A 24 15.50 10.56 4.50
C PHE A 24 16.64 10.98 3.57
N GLU A 25 16.52 12.14 2.92
CA GLU A 25 17.62 12.72 2.14
C GLU A 25 18.81 13.14 3.02
N LEU A 26 18.56 13.55 4.27
CA LEU A 26 19.59 13.99 5.21
C LEU A 26 20.21 12.84 6.02
N VAL A 27 19.40 11.84 6.37
CA VAL A 27 19.79 10.71 7.23
C VAL A 27 19.21 9.42 6.64
N PRO A 28 19.79 8.90 5.54
CA PRO A 28 19.33 7.66 4.94
C PRO A 28 19.49 6.49 5.91
N GLY A 29 18.54 5.55 5.85
CA GLY A 29 18.63 4.30 6.61
C GLY A 29 18.29 4.35 8.10
N SER A 30 17.72 5.46 8.61
CA SER A 30 17.29 5.53 10.02
C SER A 30 16.05 4.66 10.31
N PRO A 31 16.15 3.63 11.17
CA PRO A 31 15.02 2.73 11.49
C PRO A 31 13.79 3.45 12.05
N VAL A 32 14.02 4.49 12.85
CA VAL A 32 12.94 5.28 13.45
C VAL A 32 12.10 5.98 12.38
N LEU A 33 12.71 6.42 11.29
CA LEU A 33 11.98 7.07 10.19
C LEU A 33 11.06 6.07 9.48
N PHE A 34 11.48 4.82 9.32
CA PHE A 34 10.66 3.78 8.69
C PHE A 34 9.46 3.38 9.55
N GLU A 35 9.63 3.27 10.88
CA GLU A 35 8.52 3.01 11.80
C GLU A 35 7.50 4.16 11.82
N ASN A 36 7.97 5.41 11.68
CA ASN A 36 7.09 6.57 11.56
C ASN A 36 6.28 6.56 10.25
N LEU A 37 6.91 6.23 9.11
CA LEU A 37 6.19 6.07 7.84
C LEU A 37 5.17 4.93 7.89
N LYS A 38 5.51 3.80 8.52
CA LYS A 38 4.58 2.70 8.78
C LYS A 38 3.36 3.19 9.55
N THR A 39 3.59 3.93 10.63
CA THR A 39 2.52 4.51 11.46
C THR A 39 1.63 5.45 10.65
N ILE A 40 2.20 6.34 9.84
CA ILE A 40 1.43 7.23 8.95
C ILE A 40 0.60 6.41 7.96
N THR A 41 1.19 5.39 7.34
CA THR A 41 0.52 4.51 6.38
C THR A 41 -0.74 3.88 7.00
N GLU A 42 -0.63 3.33 8.21
CA GLU A 42 -1.77 2.72 8.92
C GLU A 42 -2.83 3.74 9.34
N GLN A 43 -2.41 4.93 9.80
CA GLN A 43 -3.35 6.00 10.15
C GLN A 43 -4.10 6.51 8.92
N PHE A 44 -3.41 6.68 7.80
CA PHE A 44 -4.00 7.13 6.55
C PHE A 44 -4.95 6.08 5.95
N LYS A 45 -4.59 4.79 6.04
CA LYS A 45 -5.51 3.69 5.71
C LYS A 45 -6.85 3.82 6.46
N LYS A 46 -6.80 4.05 7.78
CA LYS A 46 -8.01 4.22 8.61
C LYS A 46 -8.82 5.44 8.17
N TYR A 47 -8.15 6.54 7.82
CA TYR A 47 -8.78 7.72 7.23
C TYR A 47 -9.53 7.37 5.94
N CYS A 48 -8.85 6.76 4.96
CA CYS A 48 -9.44 6.41 3.67
C CYS A 48 -10.61 5.42 3.82
N LEU A 49 -10.52 4.43 4.71
CA LEU A 49 -11.64 3.52 5.00
C LEU A 49 -12.88 4.26 5.53
N LEU A 50 -12.68 5.27 6.38
CA LEU A 50 -13.79 6.01 6.98
C LEU A 50 -14.51 6.91 5.98
N PHE A 51 -13.77 7.46 5.01
CA PHE A 51 -14.29 8.46 4.07
C PHE A 51 -14.51 7.93 2.65
N GLY A 52 -14.09 6.71 2.36
CA GLY A 52 -14.27 6.08 1.05
C GLY A 52 -13.40 6.67 -0.06
N ASN A 53 -12.23 7.25 0.28
CA ASN A 53 -11.43 8.01 -0.68
C ASN A 53 -10.28 7.17 -1.26
N VAL A 54 -10.46 6.68 -2.48
CA VAL A 54 -9.47 5.87 -3.21
C VAL A 54 -8.39 6.77 -3.82
N GLU A 55 -8.76 7.95 -4.31
CA GLU A 55 -7.87 8.89 -4.96
C GLU A 55 -6.81 9.44 -4.00
N ASP A 56 -7.21 9.82 -2.79
CA ASP A 56 -6.30 10.27 -1.74
C ASP A 56 -5.37 9.13 -1.31
N ALA A 57 -5.91 7.92 -1.13
CA ALA A 57 -5.12 6.73 -0.83
C ALA A 57 -4.03 6.51 -1.89
N ASN A 58 -4.40 6.58 -3.17
CA ASN A 58 -3.47 6.45 -4.28
C ASN A 58 -2.40 7.56 -4.28
N ARG A 59 -2.78 8.81 -4.02
CA ARG A 59 -1.83 9.93 -3.95
C ARG A 59 -0.79 9.73 -2.84
N VAL A 60 -1.24 9.48 -1.62
CA VAL A 60 -0.38 9.39 -0.44
C VAL A 60 0.49 8.13 -0.49
N PHE A 61 -0.08 6.97 -0.82
CA PHE A 61 0.71 5.74 -0.90
C PHE A 61 1.73 5.77 -2.04
N SER A 62 1.43 6.43 -3.17
CA SER A 62 2.43 6.63 -4.23
C SER A 62 3.61 7.49 -3.75
N GLN A 63 3.36 8.53 -2.94
CA GLN A 63 4.45 9.34 -2.38
C GLN A 63 5.36 8.53 -1.44
N ILE A 64 4.78 7.70 -0.57
CA ILE A 64 5.54 6.82 0.33
C ILE A 64 6.32 5.77 -0.47
N GLU A 65 5.70 5.18 -1.50
CA GLU A 65 6.34 4.24 -2.42
C GLU A 65 7.56 4.86 -3.10
N GLU A 66 7.46 6.10 -3.57
CA GLU A 66 8.58 6.83 -4.19
C GLU A 66 9.72 7.08 -3.20
N ILE A 67 9.44 7.36 -1.92
CA ILE A 67 10.47 7.46 -0.89
C ILE A 67 11.23 6.14 -0.76
N TYR A 68 10.52 5.01 -0.61
CA TYR A 68 11.16 3.70 -0.51
C TYR A 68 11.92 3.31 -1.77
N LYS A 69 11.37 3.57 -2.96
CA LYS A 69 12.03 3.28 -4.25
C LYS A 69 13.29 4.08 -4.45
N LYS A 70 13.31 5.37 -4.07
CA LYS A 70 14.54 6.18 -4.11
C LYS A 70 15.64 5.58 -3.25
N ILE A 71 15.31 5.17 -2.01
CA ILE A 71 16.27 4.54 -1.11
C ILE A 71 16.77 3.20 -1.68
N LEU A 72 15.87 2.35 -2.21
CA LEU A 72 16.26 1.07 -2.82
C LEU A 72 17.07 1.21 -4.11
N LYS A 73 16.96 2.35 -4.81
CA LYS A 73 17.82 2.64 -5.96
C LYS A 73 19.27 2.88 -5.53
N GLU A 74 19.48 3.53 -4.38
CA GLU A 74 20.81 3.78 -3.80
C GLU A 74 21.33 2.57 -3.03
N GLU A 75 20.43 1.82 -2.37
CA GLU A 75 20.73 0.64 -1.56
C GLU A 75 19.87 -0.58 -1.99
N PRO A 76 20.14 -1.22 -3.15
CA PRO A 76 19.29 -2.31 -3.67
C PRO A 76 19.16 -3.53 -2.76
N GLY A 77 20.12 -3.73 -1.87
CA GLY A 77 20.17 -4.80 -0.88
C GLY A 77 19.54 -4.46 0.47
N ASN A 78 18.97 -3.26 0.66
CA ASN A 78 18.37 -2.87 1.93
C ASN A 78 17.07 -3.67 2.18
N MET A 79 17.19 -4.71 3.01
CA MET A 79 16.07 -5.61 3.33
C MET A 79 15.00 -4.90 4.16
N ILE A 80 15.39 -4.00 5.07
CA ILE A 80 14.44 -3.23 5.90
C ILE A 80 13.49 -2.43 5.00
N VAL A 81 14.05 -1.65 4.06
CA VAL A 81 13.24 -0.84 3.13
C VAL A 81 12.41 -1.72 2.19
N SER A 82 12.97 -2.85 1.76
CA SER A 82 12.23 -3.82 0.94
C SER A 82 11.00 -4.35 1.69
N ASP A 83 11.15 -4.71 2.97
CA ASP A 83 10.06 -5.21 3.81
C ASP A 83 9.00 -4.12 4.08
N HIS A 84 9.42 -2.87 4.28
CA HIS A 84 8.49 -1.75 4.41
C HIS A 84 7.73 -1.43 3.12
N LEU A 85 8.35 -1.60 1.95
CA LEU A 85 7.67 -1.46 0.66
C LEU A 85 6.64 -2.59 0.43
N LEU A 86 6.99 -3.84 0.76
CA LEU A 86 6.04 -4.96 0.74
C LEU A 86 4.85 -4.71 1.67
N PHE A 87 5.12 -4.20 2.88
CA PHE A 87 4.06 -3.80 3.82
C PHE A 87 3.15 -2.72 3.24
N LEU A 88 3.72 -1.71 2.57
CA LEU A 88 2.94 -0.65 1.92
C LEU A 88 1.99 -1.25 0.88
N TYR A 89 2.49 -2.13 0.00
CA TYR A 89 1.66 -2.81 -0.99
C TYR A 89 0.55 -3.66 -0.36
N GLU A 90 0.84 -4.42 0.69
CA GLU A 90 -0.19 -5.17 1.40
C GLU A 90 -1.30 -4.25 1.95
N VAL A 91 -0.90 -3.15 2.62
CA VAL A 91 -1.84 -2.21 3.22
C VAL A 91 -2.70 -1.51 2.17
N SER A 92 -2.10 -1.04 1.07
CA SER A 92 -2.81 -0.36 -0.01
C SER A 92 -3.72 -1.31 -0.78
N GLY A 93 -3.27 -2.54 -1.08
CA GLY A 93 -4.07 -3.56 -1.75
C GLY A 93 -5.32 -3.95 -0.95
N ASP A 94 -5.17 -4.21 0.35
CA ASP A 94 -6.31 -4.48 1.26
C ASP A 94 -7.26 -3.28 1.35
N LEU A 95 -6.72 -2.06 1.38
CA LEU A 95 -7.53 -0.85 1.36
C LEU A 95 -8.37 -0.74 0.08
N TYR A 96 -7.75 -0.84 -1.10
CA TYR A 96 -8.45 -0.74 -2.37
C TYR A 96 -9.54 -1.81 -2.51
N SER A 97 -9.26 -3.02 -2.03
CA SER A 97 -10.23 -4.11 -2.05
C SER A 97 -11.44 -3.79 -1.17
N LYS A 98 -11.21 -3.26 0.04
CA LYS A 98 -12.27 -2.84 0.96
C LYS A 98 -13.09 -1.65 0.45
N LEU A 99 -12.46 -0.78 -0.33
CA LEU A 99 -13.12 0.34 -1.00
C LEU A 99 -13.84 -0.08 -2.29
N GLY A 100 -13.77 -1.35 -2.69
CA GLY A 100 -14.44 -1.88 -3.87
C GLY A 100 -13.76 -1.53 -5.19
N SER A 101 -12.54 -0.99 -5.16
CA SER A 101 -11.76 -0.69 -6.36
C SER A 101 -10.92 -1.91 -6.75
N ILE A 102 -11.55 -2.84 -7.48
CA ILE A 102 -10.93 -4.10 -7.86
C ILE A 102 -9.74 -3.89 -8.81
N GLU A 103 -9.83 -2.93 -9.73
CA GLU A 103 -8.77 -2.60 -10.68
C GLU A 103 -7.51 -2.11 -9.95
N LYS A 104 -7.69 -1.22 -8.97
CA LYS A 104 -6.56 -0.73 -8.14
C LYS A 104 -5.98 -1.80 -7.23
N THR A 105 -6.84 -2.69 -6.73
CA THR A 105 -6.41 -3.86 -5.94
C THR A 105 -5.48 -4.75 -6.77
N GLU A 106 -5.91 -5.09 -7.99
CA GLU A 106 -5.14 -5.91 -8.91
C GLU A 106 -3.82 -5.23 -9.31
N GLU A 107 -3.88 -3.98 -9.76
CA GLU A 107 -2.69 -3.19 -10.13
C GLU A 107 -1.65 -3.18 -9.00
N ASN A 108 -2.11 -2.99 -7.75
CA ASN A 108 -1.24 -2.91 -6.60
C ASN A 108 -0.57 -4.25 -6.27
N TYR A 109 -1.33 -5.35 -6.22
CA TYR A 109 -0.76 -6.66 -5.94
C TYR A 109 0.12 -7.19 -7.07
N LEU A 110 -0.14 -6.83 -8.33
CA LEU A 110 0.77 -7.15 -9.43
C LEU A 110 2.12 -6.45 -9.29
N ARG A 111 2.13 -5.18 -8.86
CA ARG A 111 3.38 -4.45 -8.54
C ARG A 111 4.15 -5.12 -7.40
N ASP A 112 3.46 -5.58 -6.38
CA ASP A 112 4.04 -6.33 -5.25
C ASP A 112 4.71 -7.64 -5.72
N LEU A 113 4.00 -8.41 -6.55
CA LEU A 113 4.51 -9.65 -7.15
C LEU A 113 5.73 -9.41 -8.05
N ASP A 114 5.72 -8.34 -8.86
CA ASP A 114 6.86 -7.98 -9.71
C ASP A 114 8.09 -7.62 -8.87
N PHE A 115 7.90 -6.85 -7.78
CA PHE A 115 8.96 -6.54 -6.84
C PHE A 115 9.53 -7.79 -6.17
N LEU A 116 8.68 -8.69 -5.67
CA LEU A 116 9.12 -9.96 -5.08
C LEU A 116 9.86 -10.85 -6.09
N LYS A 117 9.40 -10.88 -7.34
CA LYS A 117 10.05 -11.64 -8.41
C LYS A 117 11.47 -11.15 -8.67
N GLU A 118 11.71 -9.83 -8.65
CA GLU A 118 13.05 -9.27 -8.73
C GLU A 118 13.91 -9.69 -7.54
N LYS A 119 13.38 -9.63 -6.33
CA LYS A 119 14.11 -10.03 -5.11
C LYS A 119 14.43 -11.53 -5.10
N LEU A 120 13.50 -12.39 -5.51
CA LEU A 120 13.68 -13.83 -5.61
C LEU A 120 14.67 -14.22 -6.72
N ARG A 121 14.82 -13.41 -7.78
CA ARG A 121 15.89 -13.63 -8.77
C ARG A 121 17.28 -13.51 -8.15
N ILE A 122 17.44 -12.61 -7.17
CA ILE A 122 18.71 -12.41 -6.45
C ILE A 122 18.85 -13.45 -5.32
N GLN A 123 17.76 -13.77 -4.63
CA GLN A 123 17.75 -14.73 -3.51
C GLN A 123 16.66 -15.81 -3.70
N PRO A 124 16.89 -16.80 -4.59
CA PRO A 124 15.86 -17.80 -4.93
C PRO A 124 15.38 -18.66 -3.76
N GLY A 125 16.21 -18.82 -2.73
CA GLY A 125 15.90 -19.58 -1.53
C GLY A 125 15.32 -18.76 -0.38
N ASN A 126 14.97 -17.48 -0.59
CA ASN A 126 14.42 -16.65 0.48
C ASN A 126 12.98 -17.08 0.80
N ILE A 127 12.82 -17.87 1.86
CA ILE A 127 11.53 -18.42 2.30
C ILE A 127 10.53 -17.31 2.62
N SER A 128 10.97 -16.18 3.20
CA SER A 128 10.08 -15.06 3.54
C SER A 128 9.40 -14.50 2.28
N TYR A 129 10.18 -14.26 1.22
CA TYR A 129 9.64 -13.75 -0.05
C TYR A 129 8.75 -14.76 -0.77
N ILE A 130 9.06 -16.06 -0.70
CA ILE A 130 8.21 -17.11 -1.26
C ILE A 130 6.86 -17.15 -0.54
N LEU A 131 6.87 -17.09 0.80
CA LEU A 131 5.64 -17.06 1.60
C LEU A 131 4.81 -15.82 1.28
N LYS A 132 5.46 -14.65 1.23
CA LYS A 132 4.80 -13.39 0.87
C LYS A 132 4.12 -13.45 -0.50
N GLN A 133 4.79 -14.04 -1.48
CA GLN A 133 4.23 -14.24 -2.81
C GLN A 133 2.95 -15.09 -2.76
N GLY A 134 2.94 -16.15 -1.96
CA GLY A 134 1.75 -16.97 -1.71
C GLY A 134 0.60 -16.19 -1.05
N GLU A 135 0.91 -15.37 -0.04
CA GLU A 135 -0.07 -14.51 0.65
C GLU A 135 -0.72 -13.50 -0.32
N ILE A 136 0.06 -12.92 -1.23
CA ILE A 136 -0.44 -11.98 -2.24
C ILE A 136 -1.37 -12.68 -3.23
N TYR A 137 -1.02 -13.87 -3.71
CA TYR A 137 -1.92 -14.65 -4.58
C TYR A 137 -3.23 -15.02 -3.88
N GLN A 138 -3.18 -15.38 -2.59
CA GLN A 138 -4.38 -15.64 -1.79
C GLN A 138 -5.25 -14.38 -1.66
N SER A 139 -4.63 -13.23 -1.39
CA SER A 139 -5.32 -11.94 -1.27
C SER A 139 -5.97 -11.52 -2.59
N LEU A 140 -5.28 -11.68 -3.72
CA LEU A 140 -5.83 -11.46 -5.07
C LEU A 140 -7.02 -12.37 -5.36
N GLY A 141 -6.89 -13.68 -5.09
CA GLY A 141 -7.97 -14.64 -5.29
C GLY A 141 -9.22 -14.29 -4.46
N MET A 142 -9.03 -13.87 -3.21
CA MET A 142 -10.11 -13.44 -2.35
C MET A 142 -10.76 -12.14 -2.83
N ALA A 143 -9.97 -11.17 -3.30
CA ALA A 143 -10.48 -9.92 -3.87
C ALA A 143 -11.37 -10.18 -5.09
N PHE A 144 -10.92 -11.00 -6.05
CA PHE A 144 -11.73 -11.35 -7.23
C PHE A 144 -12.99 -12.13 -6.86
N TYR A 145 -12.90 -13.06 -5.92
CA TYR A 145 -14.05 -13.83 -5.46
C TYR A 145 -15.12 -12.92 -4.83
N ASN A 146 -14.71 -11.97 -3.99
CA ASN A 146 -15.61 -11.00 -3.37
C ASN A 146 -16.23 -10.06 -4.39
N ASN A 147 -15.45 -9.57 -5.35
CA ASN A 147 -15.95 -8.73 -6.42
C ASN A 147 -17.02 -9.45 -7.26
N GLY A 148 -16.74 -10.69 -7.70
CA GLY A 148 -17.70 -11.48 -8.46
C GLY A 148 -18.98 -11.84 -7.68
N LYS A 149 -18.92 -11.96 -6.35
CA LYS A 149 -20.12 -12.07 -5.51
C LYS A 149 -20.95 -10.79 -5.49
N ALA A 150 -20.29 -9.64 -5.33
CA ALA A 150 -20.95 -8.34 -5.31
C ALA A 150 -21.67 -8.07 -6.64
N GLU A 151 -21.02 -8.32 -7.77
CA GLU A 151 -21.60 -8.19 -9.11
C GLU A 151 -22.86 -9.04 -9.28
N ARG A 152 -22.81 -10.32 -8.90
CA ARG A 152 -23.98 -11.22 -8.96
C ARG A 152 -25.14 -10.71 -8.10
N HIS A 153 -24.84 -10.18 -6.92
CA HIS A 153 -25.85 -9.61 -6.04
C HIS A 153 -26.50 -8.35 -6.65
N CYS A 154 -25.70 -7.45 -7.24
CA CYS A 154 -26.20 -6.26 -7.94
C CYS A 154 -27.11 -6.64 -9.12
N VAL A 155 -26.69 -7.60 -9.95
CA VAL A 155 -27.51 -8.10 -11.07
C VAL A 155 -28.82 -8.72 -10.57
N SER A 156 -28.78 -9.52 -9.50
CA SER A 156 -29.99 -10.13 -8.93
C SER A 156 -30.94 -9.14 -8.24
N SER A 157 -30.43 -7.98 -7.81
CA SER A 157 -31.21 -6.94 -7.12
C SER A 157 -31.68 -5.82 -8.03
N GLY A 158 -31.40 -5.88 -9.34
CA GLY A 158 -31.82 -4.89 -10.32
C GLY A 158 -31.13 -3.53 -10.20
N ARG A 159 -30.06 -3.41 -9.39
CA ARG A 159 -29.25 -2.19 -9.28
C ARG A 159 -28.08 -2.27 -10.26
N ARG A 160 -27.88 -1.23 -11.07
CA ARG A 160 -26.62 -1.07 -11.82
C ARG A 160 -25.54 -0.58 -10.86
N ILE A 161 -24.34 -1.14 -11.03
CA ILE A 161 -23.10 -0.74 -10.37
C ILE A 161 -22.78 0.69 -10.80
#